data_AF-A0A7D7Q999-F1
#
_entry.id   AF-A0A7D7Q999-F1
#
_cell.length_a   1.000
_cell.length_b   1.000
_cell.length_c   1.000
_cell.angle_alpha   90.00
_cell.angle_beta   90.00
_cell.angle_gamma   90.00
#
_symmetry.space_group_name_H-M   'P 1'
#
loop_
_entity.id
_entity.type
_entity.pdbx_description
1 polymer ?
#
loop_
_entity_poly.entity_id
_entity_poly.type
_entity_poly.pdbx_seq_one_letter_code
_entity_poly.pdbx_strand_id
1 'polypeptide(L)'
;MYLITDASAVSLGMWDLSFNLGAFKVIFFEKIFLIWVASSATLLACLLLPRNRSPIRWPGLLLMSIPTLWFILPFVPFHDISTTGALRKILSLGLGIVVYLICLPYTLYMVFAIINEDIVQLSQNLIIKLIAVTLIIGCIGYFVGSHNYLFLSCFDFKVSGNDLPTNCLQEGHKPLRKFR
;
A
#
# COMPACT_ATOMS: atom_id res chain seq x y z
N MET A 1 8.96 13.37 18.83
CA MET A 1 9.74 12.19 18.39
C MET A 1 8.88 11.24 17.58
N TYR A 2 7.70 10.85 18.09
CA TYR A 2 6.74 9.97 17.40
C TYR A 2 6.29 10.45 16.00
N LEU A 3 6.09 11.76 15.81
CA LEU A 3 5.70 12.30 14.50
C LEU A 3 6.75 12.05 13.39
N ILE A 4 8.04 12.09 13.75
CA ILE A 4 9.12 11.89 12.80
C ILE A 4 9.18 10.41 12.41
N THR A 5 9.06 9.50 13.38
CA THR A 5 9.04 8.06 13.11
C THR A 5 7.85 7.64 12.25
N ASP A 6 6.68 8.23 12.49
CA ASP A 6 5.47 7.95 11.72
C ASP A 6 5.58 8.47 10.28
N ALA A 7 6.11 9.70 10.11
CA ALA A 7 6.38 10.26 8.80
C ALA A 7 7.42 9.44 8.02
N SER A 8 8.46 8.94 8.70
CA SER A 8 9.46 8.04 8.10
C SER A 8 8.83 6.71 7.68
N ALA A 9 7.98 6.10 8.50
CA ALA A 9 7.30 4.86 8.17
C ALA A 9 6.39 4.99 6.93
N VAL A 10 5.59 6.06 6.86
CA VAL A 10 4.76 6.36 5.69
C VAL A 10 5.61 6.59 4.44
N SER A 11 6.71 7.33 4.60
CA SER A 11 7.65 7.62 3.50
C SER A 11 8.33 6.36 2.97
N LEU A 12 8.73 5.42 3.85
CA LEU A 12 9.32 4.14 3.47
C LEU A 12 8.32 3.28 2.69
N GLY A 13 7.07 3.20 3.17
CA GLY A 13 6.01 2.50 2.44
C GLY A 13 5.74 3.12 1.07
N MET A 14 5.72 4.45 1.00
CA MET A 14 5.51 5.18 -0.25
C MET A 14 6.67 5.00 -1.24
N TRP A 15 7.91 5.04 -0.75
CA TRP A 15 9.10 4.77 -1.56
C TRP A 15 9.01 3.39 -2.20
N ASP A 16 8.78 2.36 -1.40
CA ASP A 16 8.74 0.98 -1.86
C ASP A 16 7.61 0.75 -2.87
N LEU A 17 6.40 1.24 -2.58
CA LEU A 17 5.28 1.17 -3.51
C LEU A 17 5.60 1.88 -4.83
N SER A 18 6.15 3.09 -4.76
CA SER A 18 6.37 3.93 -5.94
C SER A 18 7.53 3.43 -6.79
N PHE A 19 8.60 2.96 -6.17
CA PHE A 19 9.73 2.33 -6.85
C PHE A 19 9.30 1.09 -7.63
N ASN A 20 8.55 0.20 -6.97
CA ASN A 20 8.04 -1.02 -7.60
C ASN A 20 7.08 -0.69 -8.75
N LEU A 21 6.18 0.29 -8.56
CA LEU A 21 5.32 0.77 -9.64
C LEU A 21 6.14 1.36 -10.81
N GLY A 22 7.23 2.07 -10.50
CA GLY A 22 8.16 2.62 -11.50
C GLY A 22 8.84 1.54 -12.34
N ALA A 23 9.37 0.52 -11.68
CA ALA A 23 10.14 -0.56 -12.30
C ALA A 23 9.27 -1.59 -13.03
N PHE A 24 8.16 -2.02 -12.42
CA PHE A 24 7.36 -3.15 -12.90
C PHE A 24 6.01 -2.76 -13.49
N LYS A 25 5.57 -1.50 -13.32
CA LYS A 25 4.25 -1.00 -13.75
C LYS A 25 3.05 -1.75 -13.16
N VAL A 26 3.27 -2.50 -12.08
CA VAL A 26 2.24 -3.27 -11.37
C VAL A 26 2.36 -3.04 -9.87
N ILE A 27 1.25 -3.24 -9.15
CA ILE A 27 1.24 -3.29 -7.69
C ILE A 27 1.32 -4.76 -7.27
N PHE A 28 2.33 -5.11 -6.49
CA PHE A 28 2.55 -6.48 -6.04
C PHE A 28 1.46 -6.97 -5.07
N PHE A 29 1.16 -8.26 -5.13
CA PHE A 29 0.14 -8.91 -4.29
C PHE A 29 0.42 -8.76 -2.79
N GLU A 30 1.69 -8.66 -2.41
CA GLU A 30 2.10 -8.45 -1.02
C GLU A 30 1.52 -7.16 -0.44
N LYS A 31 1.45 -6.08 -1.24
CA LYS A 31 0.87 -4.81 -0.81
C LYS A 31 -0.63 -4.92 -0.64
N ILE A 32 -1.28 -5.70 -1.51
CA ILE A 32 -2.69 -6.03 -1.38
C ILE A 32 -2.94 -6.78 -0.07
N PHE A 33 -2.16 -7.82 0.22
CA PHE A 33 -2.32 -8.62 1.43
C PHE A 33 -2.00 -7.81 2.69
N LEU A 34 -1.03 -6.91 2.64
CA LEU A 34 -0.70 -6.03 3.75
C LEU A 34 -1.88 -5.14 4.11
N ILE A 35 -2.57 -4.55 3.13
CA ILE A 35 -3.78 -3.75 3.37
C ILE A 35 -4.88 -4.59 4.02
N TRP A 36 -5.10 -5.80 3.49
CA TRP A 36 -6.09 -6.73 4.05
C TRP A 36 -5.77 -7.14 5.49
N VAL A 37 -4.53 -7.50 5.78
CA VAL A 37 -4.08 -7.88 7.12
C VAL A 37 -4.18 -6.71 8.09
N ALA A 38 -3.70 -5.52 7.71
CA ALA A 38 -3.74 -4.34 8.56
C ALA A 38 -5.18 -3.90 8.87
N SER A 39 -6.08 -3.89 7.88
CA SER A 39 -7.50 -3.58 8.07
C SER A 39 -8.21 -4.61 8.94
N SER A 40 -7.95 -5.90 8.72
CA SER A 40 -8.51 -6.99 9.53
C SER A 40 -8.03 -6.95 10.98
N ALA A 41 -6.73 -6.73 11.19
CA ALA A 41 -6.16 -6.60 12.54
C ALA A 41 -6.74 -5.37 13.27
N THR A 42 -6.86 -4.24 12.57
CA THR A 42 -7.48 -3.01 13.12
C THR A 42 -8.95 -3.23 13.45
N LEU A 43 -9.70 -3.90 12.57
CA LEU A 43 -11.09 -4.27 12.80
C LEU A 43 -11.23 -5.14 14.05
N LEU A 44 -10.43 -6.20 14.17
CA LEU A 44 -10.43 -7.10 15.33
C LEU A 44 -10.03 -6.36 16.60
N ALA A 45 -8.99 -5.52 16.57
CA ALA A 45 -8.59 -4.69 17.70
C ALA A 45 -9.74 -3.79 18.16
N CYS A 46 -10.41 -3.11 17.23
CA CYS A 46 -11.56 -2.26 17.53
C CYS A 46 -12.79 -3.02 18.09
N LEU A 47 -12.99 -4.28 17.69
CA LEU A 47 -14.08 -5.13 18.19
C LEU A 47 -13.77 -5.73 19.57
N LEU A 48 -12.51 -6.02 19.85
CA LEU A 48 -12.07 -6.65 21.10
C LEU A 48 -11.78 -5.62 22.21
N LEU A 49 -11.37 -4.40 21.84
CA LEU A 49 -11.08 -3.33 22.81
C LEU A 49 -12.38 -2.73 23.39
N PRO A 50 -12.37 -2.32 24.67
CA PRO A 50 -13.50 -1.64 25.27
C PRO A 50 -13.90 -0.40 24.46
N ARG A 51 -15.21 -0.17 24.30
CA ARG A 51 -15.79 0.90 23.47
C ARG A 51 -15.28 2.31 23.82
N ASN A 52 -14.83 2.52 25.06
CA ASN A 52 -14.26 3.79 25.51
C ASN A 52 -12.84 4.08 24.96
N ARG A 53 -12.15 3.07 24.41
CA ARG A 53 -10.81 3.19 23.82
C ARG A 53 -10.81 3.02 22.30
N SER A 54 -11.96 2.80 21.69
CA SER A 54 -12.08 2.60 20.26
C SER A 54 -12.50 3.91 19.59
N PRO A 55 -11.63 4.55 18.77
CA PRO A 55 -11.99 5.78 18.07
C PRO A 55 -12.94 5.53 16.89
N ILE A 56 -13.26 4.26 16.58
CA ILE A 56 -14.04 3.89 15.40
C ILE A 56 -15.55 3.95 15.64
N ARG A 57 -16.28 4.48 14.66
CA ARG A 57 -17.76 4.40 14.60
C ARG A 57 -18.18 3.24 13.69
N TRP A 58 -19.45 2.85 13.75
CA TRP A 58 -20.02 1.77 12.91
C TRP A 58 -19.69 1.86 11.41
N PRO A 59 -19.70 3.05 10.76
CA PRO A 59 -19.29 3.17 9.36
C PRO A 59 -17.82 2.79 9.12
N GLY A 60 -16.95 3.06 10.10
CA GLY A 60 -15.54 2.66 10.04
C GLY A 60 -15.36 1.16 10.13
N LEU A 61 -16.18 0.46 10.93
CA LEU A 61 -16.17 -1.01 10.99
C LEU A 61 -16.59 -1.61 9.64
N LEU A 62 -17.61 -1.05 8.98
CA LEU A 62 -18.03 -1.46 7.64
C LEU A 62 -16.93 -1.20 6.61
N LEU A 63 -16.25 -0.05 6.69
CA LEU A 63 -15.16 0.27 5.77
C LEU A 63 -13.97 -0.69 5.94
N MET A 64 -13.62 -1.05 7.18
CA MET A 64 -12.55 -2.00 7.48
C MET A 64 -12.88 -3.45 7.11
N SER A 65 -14.15 -3.80 6.91
CA SER A 65 -14.52 -5.14 6.45
C SER A 65 -14.46 -5.30 4.93
N ILE A 66 -14.44 -4.19 4.16
CA ILE A 66 -14.39 -4.21 2.69
C ILE A 66 -13.19 -5.01 2.14
N PRO A 67 -11.94 -4.84 2.63
CA PRO A 67 -10.81 -5.63 2.13
C PRO A 67 -11.03 -7.14 2.29
N THR A 68 -11.64 -7.58 3.41
CA THR A 68 -11.99 -8.98 3.65
C THR A 68 -13.09 -9.46 2.72
N LEU A 69 -14.13 -8.65 2.51
CA LEU A 69 -15.20 -8.97 1.56
C LEU A 69 -14.67 -9.10 0.14
N TRP A 70 -13.75 -8.23 -0.28
CA TRP A 70 -13.10 -8.30 -1.57
C TRP A 70 -12.25 -9.56 -1.73
N PHE A 71 -11.55 -9.97 -0.67
CA PHE A 71 -10.76 -11.20 -0.64
C PHE A 71 -11.62 -12.48 -0.69
N ILE A 72 -12.82 -12.44 -0.10
CA ILE A 72 -13.75 -13.58 -0.10
C ILE A 72 -14.55 -13.68 -1.40
N LEU A 73 -14.77 -12.55 -2.10
CA LEU A 73 -15.55 -12.48 -3.34
C LEU A 73 -15.21 -13.58 -4.37
N PRO A 74 -13.93 -13.96 -4.59
CA PRO A 74 -13.59 -14.98 -5.56
C PRO A 74 -14.10 -16.39 -5.23
N PHE A 75 -14.34 -16.67 -3.94
CA PHE A 75 -14.79 -17.97 -3.44
C PHE A 75 -16.31 -18.11 -3.42
N VAL A 76 -17.06 -17.01 -3.60
CA VAL A 76 -18.52 -17.04 -3.64
C VAL A 76 -18.97 -17.62 -4.98
N PRO A 77 -19.70 -18.75 -5.00
CA PRO A 77 -20.21 -19.32 -6.24
C PRO A 77 -21.35 -18.44 -6.76
N PHE A 78 -21.06 -17.63 -7.78
CA PHE A 78 -22.10 -16.98 -8.58
C PHE A 78 -22.61 -18.01 -9.59
N HIS A 79 -23.81 -18.54 -9.37
CA HIS A 79 -24.42 -19.52 -10.27
C HIS A 79 -24.66 -18.89 -11.66
N ASP A 80 -24.37 -19.65 -12.71
CA ASP A 80 -24.31 -19.23 -14.11
C ASP A 80 -25.49 -18.39 -14.61
N ILE A 81 -25.16 -17.30 -15.32
CA ILE A 81 -25.73 -16.78 -16.57
C ILE A 81 -24.67 -15.77 -17.06
N SER A 82 -24.34 -15.77 -18.35
CA SER A 82 -23.23 -15.05 -19.03
C SER A 82 -22.95 -13.57 -18.62
N THR A 83 -23.90 -12.89 -17.98
CA THR A 83 -23.77 -11.55 -17.38
C THR A 83 -23.02 -11.52 -16.04
N THR A 84 -22.95 -12.63 -15.30
CA THR A 84 -22.33 -12.73 -13.95
C THR A 84 -20.80 -12.60 -13.96
N GLY A 85 -20.13 -13.04 -15.03
CA GLY A 85 -18.68 -12.88 -15.17
C GLY A 85 -18.25 -11.43 -15.32
N ALA A 86 -19.02 -10.62 -16.06
CA ALA A 86 -18.78 -9.18 -16.20
C ALA A 86 -19.08 -8.45 -14.88
N LEU A 87 -20.19 -8.77 -14.22
CA LEU A 87 -20.55 -8.20 -12.92
C LEU A 87 -19.48 -8.48 -11.87
N ARG A 88 -18.97 -9.72 -11.76
CA ARG A 88 -17.88 -10.07 -10.84
C ARG A 88 -16.61 -9.29 -11.13
N LYS A 89 -16.24 -9.10 -12.40
CA LYS A 89 -15.07 -8.28 -12.77
C LYS A 89 -15.26 -6.82 -12.36
N ILE A 90 -16.44 -6.23 -12.63
CA ILE A 90 -16.75 -4.85 -12.26
C ILE A 90 -16.76 -4.69 -10.74
N LEU A 91 -17.41 -5.60 -10.00
CA LEU A 91 -17.42 -5.61 -8.54
C LEU A 91 -16.01 -5.73 -7.97
N SER A 92 -15.21 -6.66 -8.49
CA SER A 92 -13.82 -6.85 -8.05
C SER A 92 -12.97 -5.62 -8.33
N LEU A 93 -13.12 -4.99 -9.49
CA LEU A 93 -12.41 -3.76 -9.83
C LEU A 93 -12.86 -2.60 -8.91
N GLY A 94 -14.16 -2.40 -8.75
CA GLY A 94 -14.73 -1.35 -7.92
C GLY A 94 -14.33 -1.50 -6.45
N LEU A 95 -14.40 -2.71 -5.90
CA LEU A 95 -13.93 -3.00 -4.54
C LEU A 95 -12.43 -2.78 -4.42
N GLY A 96 -11.62 -3.22 -5.40
CA GLY A 96 -10.19 -2.94 -5.43
C GLY A 96 -9.89 -1.43 -5.35
N ILE A 97 -10.59 -0.61 -6.14
CA ILE A 97 -10.44 0.86 -6.11
C ILE A 97 -10.79 1.41 -4.72
N VAL A 98 -11.91 0.96 -4.12
CA VAL A 98 -12.31 1.38 -2.77
C VAL A 98 -11.27 0.95 -1.72
N VAL A 99 -10.70 -0.25 -1.85
CA VAL A 99 -9.64 -0.74 -0.95
C VAL A 99 -8.43 0.18 -1.00
N TYR A 100 -7.95 0.55 -2.19
CA TYR A 100 -6.76 1.40 -2.33
C TYR A 100 -6.99 2.86 -1.98
N LEU A 101 -8.10 3.46 -2.45
CA LEU A 101 -8.31 4.90 -2.32
C LEU A 101 -8.94 5.30 -0.97
N ILE A 102 -9.64 4.38 -0.31
CA ILE A 102 -10.41 4.68 0.89
C ILE A 102 -9.96 3.81 2.07
N CYS A 103 -9.93 2.48 1.90
CA CYS A 103 -9.65 1.60 3.02
C CYS A 103 -8.18 1.69 3.48
N LEU A 104 -7.22 1.77 2.55
CA LEU A 104 -5.80 1.95 2.89
C LEU A 104 -5.55 3.22 3.71
N PRO A 105 -5.90 4.45 3.25
CA PRO A 105 -5.64 5.65 4.04
C PRO A 105 -6.40 5.64 5.37
N TYR A 106 -7.62 5.09 5.40
CA TYR A 106 -8.37 4.95 6.65
C TYR A 106 -7.74 3.96 7.63
N THR A 107 -7.23 2.82 7.13
CA THR A 107 -6.51 1.82 7.96
C THR A 107 -5.28 2.46 8.58
N LEU A 108 -4.48 3.16 7.77
CA LEU A 108 -3.31 3.87 8.26
C LEU A 108 -3.68 4.89 9.33
N TYR A 109 -4.68 5.74 9.06
CA TYR A 109 -5.20 6.69 10.03
C TYR A 109 -5.60 6.01 11.35
N MET A 110 -6.34 4.89 11.28
CA MET A 110 -6.80 4.17 12.47
C MET A 110 -5.65 3.54 13.25
N VAL A 111 -4.70 2.90 12.57
CA VAL A 111 -3.49 2.34 13.22
C VAL A 111 -2.73 3.44 13.95
N PHE A 112 -2.52 4.59 13.29
CA PHE A 112 -1.86 5.74 13.89
C PHE A 112 -2.65 6.34 15.04
N ALA A 113 -3.98 6.48 14.92
CA ALA A 113 -4.83 7.01 15.98
C ALA A 113 -4.89 6.09 17.22
N ILE A 114 -4.74 4.78 17.03
CA ILE A 114 -4.70 3.80 18.12
C ILE A 114 -3.33 3.83 18.82
N ILE A 115 -2.24 4.00 18.07
CA ILE A 115 -0.88 4.02 18.62
C ILE A 115 -0.57 5.37 19.27
N ASN A 116 -0.99 6.47 18.64
CA ASN A 116 -0.63 7.84 19.00
C ASN A 116 -1.89 8.72 19.09
N GLU A 117 -2.31 9.05 20.31
CA GLU A 117 -3.46 9.94 20.54
C GLU A 117 -3.23 11.37 19.99
N ASP A 118 -1.96 11.79 19.93
CA ASP A 118 -1.56 13.14 19.48
C ASP A 118 -1.77 13.38 17.98
N ILE A 119 -1.86 12.33 17.16
CA ILE A 119 -2.06 12.47 15.70
C ILE A 119 -3.41 13.10 15.37
N VAL A 120 -4.42 12.89 16.21
CA VAL A 120 -5.76 13.46 16.02
C VAL A 120 -5.74 14.99 16.18
N GLN A 121 -4.72 15.55 16.85
CA GLN A 121 -4.60 16.98 17.13
C GLN A 121 -3.70 17.73 16.14
N LEU A 122 -3.28 17.08 15.05
CA LEU A 122 -2.39 17.69 14.07
C LEU A 122 -3.06 18.86 13.34
N SER A 123 -2.33 19.98 13.24
CA SER A 123 -2.78 21.13 12.44
C SER A 123 -2.84 20.77 10.96
N GLN A 124 -3.83 21.30 10.24
CA GLN A 124 -4.02 21.07 8.80
C GLN A 124 -2.76 21.41 8.00
N ASN A 125 -2.05 22.47 8.37
CA ASN A 125 -0.80 22.88 7.74
C ASN A 125 0.29 21.80 7.86
N LEU A 126 0.38 21.12 8.99
CA LEU A 126 1.35 20.04 9.20
C LEU A 126 0.95 18.79 8.40
N ILE A 127 -0.34 18.45 8.36
CA ILE A 127 -0.85 17.35 7.52
C ILE A 127 -0.50 17.59 6.04
N ILE A 128 -0.75 18.79 5.51
CA ILE A 128 -0.43 19.13 4.12
C ILE A 128 1.07 18.99 3.86
N LYS A 129 1.93 19.44 4.80
CA LYS A 129 3.39 19.28 4.67
C LYS A 129 3.81 17.81 4.66
N LEU A 130 3.23 16.97 5.51
CA LEU A 130 3.52 15.53 5.55
C LEU A 130 3.09 14.82 4.27
N ILE A 131 1.90 15.16 3.76
CA ILE A 131 1.41 14.66 2.47
C ILE A 131 2.36 15.10 1.35
N ALA A 132 2.75 16.38 1.32
CA ALA A 132 3.67 16.90 0.32
C ALA A 132 5.02 16.17 0.33
N VAL A 133 5.62 15.94 1.51
CA VAL A 133 6.86 15.16 1.65
C VAL A 133 6.68 13.74 1.14
N THR A 134 5.59 13.08 1.53
CA THR A 134 5.27 11.71 1.09
C THR A 134 5.14 11.64 -0.43
N LEU A 135 4.44 12.60 -1.05
CA LEU A 135 4.30 12.69 -2.50
C LEU A 135 5.63 12.95 -3.21
N ILE A 136 6.47 13.83 -2.66
CA ILE A 136 7.82 14.07 -3.21
C ILE A 136 8.64 12.77 -3.20
N ILE A 137 8.64 12.05 -2.08
CA ILE A 137 9.36 10.77 -1.96
C ILE A 137 8.78 9.73 -2.93
N GLY A 138 7.46 9.69 -3.10
CA GLY A 138 6.80 8.84 -4.08
C GLY A 138 7.23 9.16 -5.52
N CYS A 139 7.25 10.44 -5.90
CA CYS A 139 7.72 10.87 -7.22
C CYS A 139 9.18 10.47 -7.46
N ILE A 140 10.06 10.65 -6.47
CA ILE A 140 11.46 10.24 -6.55
C ILE A 140 11.55 8.72 -6.69
N GLY A 141 10.83 7.96 -5.86
CA GLY A 141 10.80 6.50 -5.92
C GLY A 141 10.36 5.98 -7.29
N TYR A 142 9.27 6.53 -7.84
CA TYR A 142 8.81 6.19 -9.18
C TYR A 142 9.83 6.53 -10.27
N PHE A 143 10.47 7.70 -10.18
CA PHE A 143 11.51 8.09 -11.13
C PHE A 143 12.71 7.13 -11.07
N VAL A 144 13.19 6.81 -9.88
CA VAL A 144 14.28 5.85 -9.66
C VAL A 144 13.90 4.45 -10.16
N GLY A 145 12.69 3.98 -9.87
CA GLY A 145 12.19 2.70 -10.36
C GLY A 145 12.07 2.63 -11.88
N SER A 146 11.55 3.69 -12.51
CA SER A 146 11.42 3.76 -13.97
C SER A 146 12.77 3.92 -14.70
N HIS A 147 13.80 4.39 -14.00
CA HIS A 147 15.18 4.47 -14.50
C HIS A 147 16.11 3.51 -13.75
N ASN A 148 15.60 2.34 -13.34
CA ASN A 148 16.35 1.40 -12.52
C ASN A 148 17.69 0.97 -13.15
N TYR A 149 17.81 0.92 -14.49
CA TYR A 149 19.08 0.66 -15.19
C TYR A 149 20.25 1.58 -14.82
N LEU A 150 19.98 2.77 -14.29
CA LEU A 150 21.02 3.70 -13.85
C LEU A 150 21.66 3.28 -12.53
N PHE A 151 20.97 2.47 -11.73
CA PHE A 151 21.33 2.17 -10.35
C PHE A 151 21.40 0.67 -10.04
N LEU A 152 20.64 -0.16 -10.76
CA LEU A 152 20.45 -1.58 -10.50
C LEU A 152 20.60 -2.40 -11.78
N SER A 153 21.25 -3.54 -11.64
CA SER A 153 21.39 -4.55 -12.68
C SER A 153 20.28 -5.59 -12.60
N CYS A 154 20.09 -6.33 -13.70
CA CYS A 154 19.20 -7.49 -13.71
C CYS A 154 19.63 -8.55 -12.67
N PHE A 155 20.92 -8.63 -12.35
CA PHE A 155 21.42 -9.52 -11.31
C PHE A 155 20.94 -9.11 -9.91
N ASP A 156 20.92 -7.81 -9.59
CA ASP A 156 20.44 -7.31 -8.31
C ASP A 156 18.95 -7.65 -8.07
N PHE A 157 18.12 -7.51 -9.12
CA PHE A 157 16.71 -7.93 -9.07
C PHE A 157 16.58 -9.44 -8.86
N LYS A 158 17.36 -10.23 -9.59
CA LYS A 158 17.34 -11.70 -9.49
C LYS A 158 17.78 -12.20 -8.11
N VAL A 159 18.85 -11.64 -7.54
CA VAL A 159 19.33 -12.00 -6.19
C VAL A 159 18.29 -11.64 -5.12
N SER A 160 17.57 -10.54 -5.32
CA SER A 160 16.47 -10.13 -4.44
C SER A 160 15.21 -11.00 -4.60
N GLY A 161 15.21 -11.96 -5.53
CA GLY A 161 14.06 -12.83 -5.81
C GLY A 161 12.90 -12.14 -6.53
N ASN A 162 13.14 -10.95 -7.09
CA ASN A 162 12.14 -10.22 -7.87
C ASN A 162 12.09 -10.73 -9.32
N ASP A 163 10.97 -10.44 -9.99
CA ASP A 163 10.92 -10.54 -11.45
C ASP A 163 11.91 -9.55 -12.08
N LEU A 164 12.26 -9.74 -13.35
CA LEU A 164 13.21 -8.88 -14.06
C LEU A 164 12.47 -7.72 -14.74
N PRO A 165 12.75 -6.45 -14.37
CA PRO A 165 12.23 -5.31 -15.11
C PRO A 165 12.68 -5.36 -16.56
N THR A 166 11.81 -4.99 -17.49
CA THR A 166 12.12 -4.99 -18.94
C THR A 166 13.28 -4.05 -19.30
N ASN A 167 13.53 -3.05 -18.46
CA ASN A 167 14.56 -2.04 -18.63
C ASN A 167 15.72 -2.20 -17.64
N CYS A 168 15.97 -3.38 -17.04
CA CYS A 168 17.12 -3.57 -16.16
C CYS A 168 18.45 -3.61 -16.94
N LEU A 169 19.54 -3.19 -16.28
CA LEU A 169 20.87 -3.22 -16.89
C LEU A 169 21.42 -4.66 -16.96
N GLN A 170 21.66 -5.17 -18.17
CA GLN A 170 22.20 -6.50 -18.41
C GLN A 170 23.69 -6.58 -18.01
N GLU A 171 24.08 -7.66 -17.34
CA GLU A 171 25.49 -7.92 -17.01
C GLU A 171 26.30 -8.26 -18.28
N GLY A 172 26.76 -7.21 -18.95
CA GLY A 172 27.47 -7.24 -20.23
C GLY A 172 27.74 -5.83 -20.78
N HIS A 173 26.97 -4.84 -20.30
CA HIS A 173 27.23 -3.41 -20.44
C HIS A 173 27.60 -2.84 -19.05
N LYS A 174 28.89 -2.85 -18.69
CA LYS A 174 29.35 -2.25 -17.43
C LYS A 174 29.42 -0.73 -17.55
N PRO A 175 28.78 0.05 -16.66
CA PRO A 175 29.44 1.20 -16.07
C PRO A 175 30.22 0.72 -14.83
N LEU A 176 31.51 1.05 -14.83
CA LEU A 176 32.47 0.74 -13.78
C LEU A 176 32.00 1.23 -12.40
N ARG A 177 31.66 0.33 -11.48
CA ARG A 177 31.96 0.50 -10.04
C ARG A 177 31.92 -0.85 -9.32
N LYS A 178 33.07 -1.52 -9.32
CA LYS A 178 33.40 -2.45 -8.24
C LYS A 178 33.58 -1.59 -6.98
N PHE A 179 32.61 -1.59 -6.08
CA PHE A 179 32.88 -1.17 -4.71
C PHE A 179 33.71 -2.29 -4.07
N ARG A 180 34.97 -1.95 -3.81
CA ARG A 180 35.90 -2.70 -2.97
C ARG A 180 35.97 -2.00 -1.62
#